data_AF-A0A832FJE4-F1
#
_entry.id   AF-A0A832FJE4-F1
#
_cell.length_a   1.000
_cell.length_b   1.000
_cell.length_c   1.000
_cell.angle_alpha   90.00
_cell.angle_beta   90.00
_cell.angle_gamma   90.00
#
_symmetry.space_group_name_H-M   'P 1'
#
loop_
_entity.id
_entity.type
_entity.pdbx_description
1 polymer ?
#
loop_
_entity_poly.entity_id
_entity_poly.type
_entity_poly.pdbx_seq_one_letter_code
_entity_poly.pdbx_strand_id
1 'polypeptide(L)'
;ESLLLISHDIASIRQIADRMATMYAGKIVEVGPLEETIREPLHPYTSILIKSIPPVGASHKAGKLEGVSGSPPSLLNPPRGCRFHPRCPKALPICSLKEPPTVKVGESVVSCWLYAKG
;
A
#
# COMPACT_ATOMS: atom_id res chain seq x y z
N GLU A 1 11.32 9.09 -23.16
CA GLU A 1 9.85 9.28 -23.05
C GLU A 1 9.41 8.84 -21.65
N SER A 2 8.24 9.28 -21.18
CA SER A 2 7.73 8.91 -19.85
C SER A 2 6.28 8.46 -19.96
N LEU A 3 5.95 7.33 -19.31
CA LEU A 3 4.62 6.72 -19.29
C LEU A 3 4.08 6.71 -17.86
N LEU A 4 2.83 7.12 -17.68
CA LEU A 4 2.10 6.94 -16.42
C LEU A 4 0.95 5.96 -16.64
N LEU A 5 1.05 4.78 -16.01
CA LEU A 5 0.04 3.74 -16.05
C LEU A 5 -0.74 3.70 -14.73
N ILE A 6 -2.08 3.66 -14.81
CA ILE A 6 -2.97 3.50 -13.67
C ILE A 6 -3.68 2.16 -13.81
N SER A 7 -3.51 1.27 -12.83
CA SER A 7 -4.15 -0.04 -12.80
C SER A 7 -4.42 -0.49 -11.37
N HIS A 8 -5.40 -1.38 -11.20
CA HIS A 8 -5.66 -2.11 -9.97
C HIS A 8 -4.98 -3.48 -9.93
N ASP A 9 -4.41 -3.92 -11.04
CA ASP A 9 -3.69 -5.19 -11.16
C ASP A 9 -2.17 -4.96 -11.14
N ILE A 10 -1.53 -5.44 -10.07
CA ILE A 10 -0.09 -5.33 -9.85
C ILE A 10 0.68 -6.22 -10.84
N ALA A 11 0.11 -7.33 -11.31
CA ALA A 11 0.78 -8.21 -12.28
C ALA A 11 0.99 -7.48 -13.63
N SER A 12 0.00 -6.70 -14.06
CA SER A 12 0.11 -5.84 -15.24
C SER A 12 1.13 -4.70 -15.03
N ILE A 13 1.11 -4.04 -13.86
CA ILE A 13 2.08 -2.97 -13.55
C ILE A 13 3.51 -3.51 -13.59
N ARG A 14 3.73 -4.71 -13.04
CA ARG A 14 5.06 -5.33 -12.95
C ARG A 14 5.72 -5.59 -14.30
N GLN A 15 4.93 -5.73 -15.37
CA GLN A 15 5.45 -6.00 -16.72
C GLN A 15 5.95 -4.74 -17.44
N ILE A 16 5.55 -3.54 -16.97
CA ILE A 16 5.68 -2.31 -17.77
C ILE A 16 6.42 -1.21 -17.00
N ALA A 17 6.23 -1.10 -15.68
CA ALA A 17 6.66 0.06 -14.91
C ALA A 17 8.01 -0.15 -14.20
N ASP A 18 8.86 0.88 -14.16
CA ASP A 18 10.09 0.87 -13.35
C ASP A 18 9.82 1.23 -11.88
N ARG A 19 8.76 2.00 -11.64
CA ARG A 19 8.36 2.53 -10.33
C ARG A 19 6.88 2.30 -10.09
N MET A 20 6.50 2.09 -8.83
CA MET A 20 5.11 1.91 -8.42
C MET A 20 4.72 2.98 -7.40
N ALA A 21 3.50 3.51 -7.55
CA ALA A 21 2.84 4.33 -6.55
C ALA A 21 1.56 3.62 -6.09
N THR A 22 1.45 3.33 -4.80
CA THR A 22 0.24 2.76 -4.21
C THR A 22 -0.64 3.87 -3.64
N MET A 23 -1.91 3.85 -4.03
CA MET A 23 -2.91 4.83 -3.58
C MET A 23 -3.99 4.15 -2.74
N TYR A 24 -4.40 4.80 -1.65
CA TYR A 24 -5.55 4.40 -0.85
C TYR A 24 -6.46 5.60 -0.59
N ALA A 25 -7.75 5.44 -0.92
CA ALA A 25 -8.78 6.44 -0.66
C ALA A 25 -8.35 7.87 -1.04
N GLY A 26 -7.81 8.05 -2.26
CA GLY A 26 -7.36 9.35 -2.77
C GLY A 26 -6.04 9.88 -2.21
N LYS A 27 -5.23 9.06 -1.53
CA LYS A 27 -3.91 9.42 -1.01
C LYS A 27 -2.85 8.46 -1.53
N ILE A 28 -1.74 8.99 -2.05
CA ILE A 28 -0.55 8.18 -2.32
C ILE A 28 0.07 7.82 -0.97
N VAL A 29 0.07 6.53 -0.67
CA VAL A 29 0.57 6.00 0.61
C VAL A 29 2.00 5.51 0.53
N GLU A 30 2.46 5.15 -0.67
CA GLU A 30 3.81 4.61 -0.91
C GLU A 30 4.21 4.81 -2.36
N VAL A 31 5.47 5.16 -2.61
CA VAL A 31 6.09 5.27 -3.94
C VAL A 31 7.52 4.78 -3.87
N GLY A 32 7.95 3.89 -4.77
CA GLY A 32 9.32 3.40 -4.79
C GLY A 32 9.68 2.70 -6.10
N PRO A 33 10.92 2.16 -6.19
CA PRO A 33 11.26 1.18 -7.23
C PRO A 33 10.26 0.02 -7.19
N LEU A 34 9.81 -0.44 -8.36
CA LEU A 34 8.77 -1.47 -8.47
C LEU A 34 9.15 -2.74 -7.68
N GLU A 35 10.35 -3.25 -7.92
CA GLU A 35 10.82 -4.50 -7.30
C GLU A 35 10.97 -4.38 -5.77
N GLU A 36 11.43 -3.23 -5.26
CA GLU A 36 11.53 -2.97 -3.82
C GLU A 36 10.14 -2.88 -3.18
N THR A 37 9.23 -2.12 -3.80
CA THR A 37 7.85 -1.94 -3.30
C THR A 37 7.07 -3.26 -3.28
N ILE A 38 7.39 -4.20 -4.18
CA ILE A 38 6.80 -5.54 -4.20
C ILE A 38 7.44 -6.45 -3.14
N ARG A 39 8.77 -6.46 -3.01
CA ARG A 39 9.49 -7.38 -2.12
C ARG A 39 9.42 -6.96 -0.65
N GLU A 40 9.58 -5.67 -0.38
CA GLU A 40 9.63 -5.08 0.96
C GLU A 40 8.67 -3.88 1.07
N PRO A 41 7.35 -4.10 0.91
CA PRO A 41 6.35 -3.04 1.01
C PRO A 41 6.37 -2.39 2.38
N LEU A 42 6.54 -1.07 2.41
CA LEU A 42 6.64 -0.29 3.63
C LEU A 42 5.27 -0.04 4.25
N HIS A 43 4.27 0.37 3.47
CA HIS A 43 2.95 0.70 3.98
C HIS A 43 2.12 -0.58 4.21
N PRO A 44 1.44 -0.75 5.36
CA PRO A 44 0.67 -1.96 5.65
C PRO A 44 -0.39 -2.29 4.59
N TYR A 45 -0.99 -1.27 3.97
CA TYR A 45 -1.91 -1.46 2.84
C TYR A 45 -1.23 -2.12 1.62
N THR A 46 -0.07 -1.61 1.20
CA THR A 46 0.72 -2.17 0.10
C THR A 46 1.09 -3.63 0.40
N SER A 47 1.51 -3.91 1.64
CA SER A 47 1.83 -5.28 2.07
C SER A 47 0.65 -6.24 1.91
N ILE A 48 -0.57 -5.82 2.26
CA ILE A 48 -1.77 -6.66 2.08
C ILE A 48 -2.11 -6.83 0.60
N LEU A 49 -1.97 -5.79 -0.22
CA LEU A 49 -2.19 -5.89 -1.67
C LEU A 49 -1.25 -6.92 -2.30
N ILE A 50 0.04 -6.87 -1.98
CA ILE A 50 1.03 -7.84 -2.49
C ILE A 50 0.70 -9.26 -2.04
N LYS A 51 0.34 -9.45 -0.77
CA LYS A 51 -0.06 -10.77 -0.24
C LYS A 51 -1.36 -11.32 -0.84
N SER A 52 -2.18 -10.47 -1.44
CA SER A 52 -3.41 -10.87 -2.13
C SER A 52 -3.14 -11.39 -3.55
N ILE A 53 -1.91 -11.26 -4.06
CA ILE A 53 -1.53 -11.77 -5.39
C ILE A 53 -1.15 -13.25 -5.27
N PRO A 54 -1.76 -14.15 -6.07
CA PRO A 54 -1.39 -15.56 -6.06
C PRO A 54 0.06 -15.76 -6.52
N PRO A 55 0.83 -16.67 -5.89
CA PRO A 55 2.17 -17.01 -6.38
C PRO A 55 2.10 -17.60 -7.79
N VAL A 56 3.10 -17.30 -8.62
CA VAL A 56 3.22 -17.90 -9.96
C VAL A 56 3.40 -19.41 -9.82
N GLY A 57 2.51 -20.20 -10.44
CA GLY A 57 2.55 -21.68 -10.38
C GLY A 57 1.85 -22.30 -9.15
N ALA A 58 1.21 -21.51 -8.30
CA ALA A 58 0.43 -22.05 -7.19
C ALA A 58 -0.82 -22.77 -7.70
N SER A 59 -0.89 -24.09 -7.49
CA SER A 59 -2.16 -24.83 -7.51
C SER A 59 -3.09 -24.25 -6.44
N HIS A 60 -4.42 -24.39 -6.61
CA HIS A 60 -5.50 -23.94 -5.70
C HIS A 60 -5.37 -24.35 -4.21
N LYS A 61 -4.31 -25.08 -3.83
CA LYS A 61 -3.95 -25.47 -2.46
C LYS A 61 -2.98 -24.51 -1.76
N ALA A 62 -2.48 -23.46 -2.42
CA ALA A 62 -1.77 -22.39 -1.72
C ALA A 62 -2.74 -21.70 -0.74
N GLY A 63 -2.29 -21.48 0.49
CA GLY A 63 -3.11 -21.09 1.65
C GLY A 63 -4.06 -19.90 1.43
N LYS A 64 -4.98 -19.74 2.38
CA LYS A 64 -6.04 -18.71 2.35
C LYS A 64 -5.46 -17.33 2.03
N LEU A 65 -5.85 -16.75 0.89
CA LEU A 65 -5.46 -15.40 0.50
C LEU A 65 -5.93 -14.41 1.58
N GLU A 66 -5.00 -13.61 2.11
CA GLU A 66 -5.30 -12.59 3.11
C GLU A 66 -5.65 -11.28 2.41
N GLY A 67 -6.95 -11.06 2.18
CA GLY A 67 -7.46 -9.78 1.71
C GLY A 67 -7.59 -8.75 2.85
N VAL A 68 -7.67 -7.46 2.50
CA VAL A 68 -7.95 -6.40 3.48
C VAL A 68 -9.37 -6.58 4.03
N SER A 69 -9.51 -6.77 5.34
CA SER A 69 -10.81 -6.93 6.00
C SER A 69 -11.68 -5.66 5.90
N GLY A 70 -13.00 -5.84 5.82
CA GLY A 70 -13.99 -4.75 5.78
C GLY A 70 -14.08 -4.00 4.44
N SER A 71 -14.94 -2.97 4.38
CA SER A 71 -15.18 -2.15 3.18
C SER A 71 -14.27 -0.92 3.13
N PRO A 72 -13.95 -0.36 1.94
CA PRO A 72 -13.31 0.94 1.81
C PRO A 72 -14.09 2.05 2.52
N PRO A 73 -13.42 3.09 3.06
CA PRO A 73 -14.09 4.22 3.68
C PRO A 73 -14.87 5.02 2.64
N SER A 74 -15.94 5.70 3.10
CA SER A 74 -16.59 6.74 2.30
C SER A 74 -15.60 7.87 2.00
N LEU A 75 -15.52 8.29 0.74
CA LEU A 75 -14.72 9.45 0.34
C LEU A 75 -15.42 10.79 0.66
N LEU A 76 -16.73 10.77 0.94
CA LEU A 76 -17.48 11.96 1.39
C LEU A 76 -17.11 12.34 2.83
N ASN A 77 -16.95 11.33 3.69
CA ASN A 77 -16.57 11.49 5.10
C ASN A 77 -15.42 10.53 5.44
N PRO A 78 -14.20 10.81 4.96
CA PRO A 78 -13.06 9.95 5.21
C PRO A 78 -12.67 9.95 6.70
N PRO A 79 -12.10 8.84 7.21
CA PRO A 79 -11.55 8.80 8.56
C PRO A 79 -10.53 9.94 8.77
N ARG A 80 -10.50 10.50 9.99
CA ARG A 80 -9.48 11.48 10.37
C ARG A 80 -8.10 10.80 10.44
N GLY A 81 -7.06 11.60 10.23
CA GLY A 81 -5.69 11.13 10.18
C GLY A 81 -5.45 10.14 9.03
N CYS A 82 -4.66 9.11 9.26
CA CYS A 82 -4.39 8.06 8.27
C CYS A 82 -5.70 7.40 7.82
N ARG A 83 -6.09 7.56 6.55
CA ARG A 83 -7.35 7.00 6.01
C ARG A 83 -7.44 5.48 6.12
N PHE A 84 -6.30 4.79 6.21
CA PHE A 84 -6.24 3.33 6.33
C PHE A 84 -6.30 2.83 7.79
N HIS A 85 -6.19 3.71 8.80
CA HIS A 85 -6.12 3.27 10.20
C HIS A 85 -7.24 2.33 10.67
N PRO A 86 -8.52 2.45 10.22
CA PRO A 86 -9.58 1.55 10.69
C PRO A 86 -9.40 0.09 10.24
N ARG A 87 -8.57 -0.14 9.21
CA ARG A 87 -8.33 -1.44 8.59
C ARG A 87 -6.86 -1.86 8.69
N CYS A 88 -6.02 -1.02 9.29
CA CYS A 88 -4.59 -1.25 9.38
C CYS A 88 -4.28 -2.19 10.56
N PRO A 89 -3.65 -3.36 10.32
CA PRO A 89 -3.29 -4.28 11.40
C PRO A 89 -2.16 -3.72 12.30
N LYS A 90 -1.47 -2.67 11.84
CA LYS A 90 -0.38 -1.98 12.55
C LYS A 90 -0.77 -0.56 12.95
N ALA A 91 -2.06 -0.27 13.14
CA ALA A 91 -2.53 1.06 13.52
C ALA A 91 -1.99 1.47 14.90
N LEU A 92 -1.41 2.68 14.98
CA LEU A 92 -1.01 3.31 16.23
C LEU A 92 -2.08 4.32 16.68
N PRO A 93 -2.15 4.70 17.97
CA PRO A 93 -3.12 5.69 18.45
C PRO A 93 -3.05 7.04 17.71
N ILE A 94 -1.87 7.47 17.28
CA ILE A 94 -1.69 8.72 16.51
C ILE A 94 -2.35 8.65 15.11
N CYS A 95 -2.52 7.45 14.55
CA CYS A 95 -3.03 7.27 13.19
C CYS A 95 -4.48 7.75 13.02
N SER A 96 -5.32 7.69 14.06
CA SER A 96 -6.70 8.19 14.01
C SER A 96 -6.80 9.70 14.27
N LEU A 97 -5.72 10.31 14.75
CA LEU A 97 -5.70 11.70 15.20
C LEU A 97 -5.02 12.63 14.18
N LYS A 98 -3.95 12.18 13.53
CA LYS A 98 -3.13 13.02 12.62
C LYS A 98 -2.78 12.30 11.32
N GLU A 99 -2.71 13.06 10.24
CA GLU A 99 -2.24 12.59 8.94
C GLU A 99 -0.77 12.16 9.08
N PRO A 100 -0.37 10.96 8.58
CA PRO A 100 1.01 10.54 8.64
C PRO A 100 1.89 11.47 7.80
N PRO A 101 3.10 11.81 8.26
CA PRO A 101 4.06 12.51 7.43
C PRO A 101 4.52 11.59 6.29
N THR A 102 4.92 12.22 5.19
CA THR A 102 5.61 11.54 4.09
C THR A 102 7.10 11.51 4.40
N VAL A 103 7.67 10.32 4.48
CA VAL A 103 9.08 10.10 4.84
C VAL A 103 9.77 9.24 3.79
N LYS A 104 11.07 9.49 3.58
CA LYS A 104 11.91 8.70 2.67
C LYS A 104 12.57 7.56 3.46
N VAL A 105 12.44 6.33 2.97
CA VAL A 105 13.05 5.11 3.51
C VAL A 105 13.75 4.43 2.35
N GLY A 106 15.08 4.42 2.34
CA GLY A 106 15.84 3.96 1.16
C GLY A 106 15.55 4.82 -0.07
N GLU A 107 15.19 4.18 -1.19
CA GLU A 107 14.74 4.86 -2.42
C GLU A 107 13.22 5.12 -2.46
N SER A 108 12.51 4.60 -1.46
CA SER A 108 11.07 4.64 -1.35
C SER A 108 10.60 5.81 -0.49
N VAL A 109 9.38 6.27 -0.73
CA VAL A 109 8.70 7.34 -0.02
C VAL A 109 7.37 6.81 0.49
N VAL A 110 7.13 6.91 1.79
CA VAL A 110 5.95 6.32 2.45
C VAL A 110 5.26 7.34 3.36
N SER A 111 3.93 7.35 3.34
CA SER A 111 3.10 8.16 4.24
C SER A 111 2.58 7.27 5.37
N CYS A 112 3.42 7.00 6.38
CA CYS A 112 3.06 6.12 7.50
C CYS A 112 3.78 6.48 8.81
N TRP A 113 3.03 6.47 9.92
CA TRP A 113 3.56 6.75 11.26
C TRP A 113 4.59 5.71 11.76
N LEU A 114 4.65 4.51 11.18
CA LEU A 114 5.67 3.50 11.50
C LEU A 114 7.09 3.98 11.19
N TYR A 115 7.25 4.90 10.24
CA TYR A 115 8.55 5.41 9.77
C TYR A 115 8.75 6.89 10.11
N ALA A 116 7.82 7.51 10.85
CA ALA A 116 7.88 8.91 11.23
C ALA A 116 8.87 9.22 12.36
N LYS A 117 9.41 8.18 13.01
CA LYS A 117 10.44 8.31 14.05
C LYS A 117 11.78 7.82 13.48
N GLY A 118 12.50 8.77 12.89
CA GLY A 118 13.94 8.74 12.66
C GLY A 118 14.52 10.00 13.26
#